data_AF-A0A564Z4S8-F1
#
_entry.id   AF-A0A564Z4S8-F1
#
_cell.length_a   1.000
_cell.length_b   1.000
_cell.length_c   1.000
_cell.angle_alpha   90.00
_cell.angle_beta   90.00
_cell.angle_gamma   90.00
#
_symmetry.space_group_name_H-M   'P 1'
#
loop_
_entity.id
_entity.type
_entity.pdbx_description
1 polymer ?
#
loop_
_entity_poly.entity_id
_entity_poly.type
_entity_poly.pdbx_seq_one_letter_code
_entity_poly.pdbx_strand_id
1 'polypeptide(L)'
;EGALSRLDNDLCSVGLNDVSILTRTTDEPITINLDHIRIAQSGAVAVFGLLDWTVNNADGSVELQIANVGDCSAVLFSFTDEPIVANSKKPEVRKFKRHRGSLHRSGKRRDLNGQQDDKRELQPRRLVDPHNEHPDDKPEDLIRNGGRLLGELAPTRAFGDVRYKWPADRLQKLTEHLSQGGKFNSDLLGAFEALPSPYISPPYLITKPEVSKFLLKPNDRYLVLATDGLWDTLTPKLAASILSRIQPGQCPATRLMRAALSIPISSEGTLNPQAKEDPRLASALLSLPPGAARLYRDDITLIVVEFNVPAPNNNDPSSTSVPSTSQNYTSQKCRPSSS
;
A
#
# COMPACT_ATOMS: atom_id res chain seq x y z
N GLU A 1 1.62 1.70 -17.22
CA GLU A 1 2.99 1.25 -16.89
C GLU A 1 4.05 2.33 -17.18
N GLY A 2 4.15 2.85 -18.42
CA GLY A 2 5.19 3.83 -18.78
C GLY A 2 5.25 5.10 -17.91
N ALA A 3 4.10 5.66 -17.51
CA ALA A 3 4.07 6.84 -16.63
C ALA A 3 4.69 6.58 -15.24
N LEU A 4 4.48 5.38 -14.66
CA LEU A 4 5.04 5.03 -13.35
C LEU A 4 6.54 4.74 -13.43
N SER A 5 6.99 4.11 -14.52
CA SER A 5 8.43 3.94 -14.75
C SER A 5 9.14 5.29 -14.92
N ARG A 6 8.52 6.24 -15.63
CA ARG A 6 9.07 7.61 -15.73
C ARG A 6 9.14 8.30 -14.37
N LEU A 7 8.06 8.23 -13.58
CA LEU A 7 8.06 8.78 -12.23
C LEU A 7 9.18 8.20 -11.36
N ASP A 8 9.41 6.88 -11.41
CA ASP A 8 10.48 6.26 -10.64
C ASP A 8 11.87 6.72 -11.10
N ASN A 9 12.08 6.83 -12.41
CA ASN A 9 13.33 7.36 -12.96
C ASN A 9 13.59 8.80 -12.50
N ASP A 10 12.56 9.64 -12.49
CA ASP A 10 12.65 11.03 -12.02
C ASP A 10 12.97 11.08 -10.51
N LEU A 11 12.35 10.22 -9.69
CA LEU A 11 12.66 10.11 -8.25
C LEU A 11 14.08 9.61 -8.00
N CYS A 12 14.55 8.68 -8.84
CA CYS A 12 15.87 8.08 -8.74
C CYS A 12 16.96 8.89 -9.43
N SER A 13 16.67 10.10 -9.91
CA SER A 13 17.59 10.86 -10.75
C SER A 13 18.68 11.59 -9.96
N VAL A 14 18.49 11.76 -8.64
CA VAL A 14 19.37 12.53 -7.73
C VAL A 14 19.73 13.94 -8.24
N GLY A 15 18.87 14.56 -9.04
CA GLY A 15 19.14 15.87 -9.64
C GLY A 15 19.98 15.83 -10.91
N LEU A 16 20.22 14.63 -11.46
CA LEU A 16 20.80 14.42 -12.77
C LEU A 16 19.70 13.97 -13.74
N ASN A 17 19.77 14.41 -14.99
CA ASN A 17 18.84 13.93 -16.03
C ASN A 17 19.11 12.46 -16.38
N ASP A 18 20.37 12.04 -16.28
CA ASP A 18 20.79 10.66 -16.41
C ASP A 18 21.85 10.40 -15.33
N VAL A 19 21.62 9.35 -14.57
CA VAL A 19 22.48 9.03 -13.44
C VAL A 19 23.62 8.09 -13.84
N SER A 20 23.64 7.63 -15.10
CA SER A 20 24.85 7.05 -15.70
C SER A 20 26.02 8.04 -15.71
N ILE A 21 25.76 9.34 -15.54
CA ILE A 21 26.80 10.37 -15.43
C ILE A 21 27.66 10.17 -14.18
N LEU A 22 27.12 9.61 -13.09
CA LEU A 22 27.91 9.31 -11.89
C LEU A 22 28.97 8.23 -12.12
N THR A 23 28.81 7.39 -13.15
CA THR A 23 29.81 6.36 -13.46
C THR A 23 30.87 6.84 -14.44
N ARG A 24 30.69 8.01 -15.09
CA ARG A 24 31.63 8.61 -16.03
C ARG A 24 32.64 9.49 -15.30
N THR A 25 33.92 9.35 -15.65
CA THR A 25 34.94 10.34 -15.30
C THR A 25 34.68 11.62 -16.09
N THR A 26 34.18 12.66 -15.43
CA THR A 26 33.99 13.99 -16.01
C THR A 26 35.02 14.96 -15.46
N ASP A 27 35.52 15.87 -16.30
CA ASP A 27 36.49 16.90 -15.90
C ASP A 27 35.85 17.99 -15.02
N GLU A 28 34.52 18.11 -15.02
CA GLU A 28 33.79 19.05 -14.16
C GLU A 28 33.20 18.36 -12.92
N PRO A 29 33.21 19.04 -11.75
CA PRO A 29 32.63 18.53 -10.53
C PRO A 29 31.09 18.44 -10.63
N ILE A 30 30.57 17.21 -10.60
CA ILE A 30 29.13 16.95 -10.55
C ILE A 30 28.57 17.53 -9.25
N THR A 31 27.54 18.37 -9.35
CA THR A 31 26.83 18.90 -8.18
C THR A 31 25.53 18.14 -7.97
N ILE A 32 25.41 17.45 -6.83
CA ILE A 32 24.22 16.65 -6.47
C ILE A 32 23.44 17.34 -5.36
N ASN A 33 22.13 17.48 -5.52
CA ASN A 33 21.28 18.06 -4.49
C ASN A 33 20.96 17.02 -3.39
N LEU A 34 21.26 17.36 -2.13
CA LEU A 34 20.99 16.53 -0.95
C LEU A 34 19.51 16.14 -0.83
N ASP A 35 18.59 17.03 -1.17
CA ASP A 35 17.16 16.74 -1.08
C ASP A 35 16.75 15.70 -2.13
N HIS A 36 17.35 15.75 -3.33
CA HIS A 36 17.13 14.73 -4.34
C HIS A 36 17.75 13.39 -3.96
N ILE A 37 18.89 13.39 -3.26
CA ILE A 37 19.45 12.16 -2.68
C ILE A 37 18.49 11.57 -1.65
N ARG A 38 17.97 12.38 -0.72
CA ARG A 38 16.99 11.93 0.28
C ARG A 38 15.74 11.35 -0.37
N ILE A 39 15.23 11.98 -1.41
CA ILE A 39 14.08 11.49 -2.18
C ILE A 39 14.40 10.15 -2.84
N ALA A 40 15.55 10.04 -3.52
CA ALA A 40 15.97 8.79 -4.17
C ALA A 40 16.17 7.65 -3.17
N GLN A 41 16.73 7.96 -2.00
CA GLN A 41 16.89 7.00 -0.90
C GLN A 41 15.57 6.59 -0.26
N SER A 42 14.59 7.49 -0.23
CA SER A 42 13.28 7.19 0.35
C SER A 42 12.51 6.19 -0.52
N GLY A 43 11.74 5.34 0.14
CA GLY A 43 10.85 4.37 -0.49
C GLY A 43 9.40 4.80 -0.43
N ALA A 44 8.64 4.53 -1.49
CA ALA A 44 7.18 4.69 -1.46
C ALA A 44 6.47 3.54 -2.16
N VAL A 45 5.49 2.95 -1.48
CA VAL A 45 4.49 2.06 -2.09
C VAL A 45 3.32 2.90 -2.60
N ALA A 46 2.57 2.38 -3.57
CA ALA A 46 1.44 3.10 -4.13
C ALA A 46 0.35 2.17 -4.68
N VAL A 47 -0.89 2.62 -4.56
CA VAL A 47 -2.03 2.03 -5.26
C VAL A 47 -2.77 3.15 -5.99
N PHE A 48 -2.99 2.96 -7.29
CA PHE A 48 -3.65 3.92 -8.16
C PHE A 48 -4.95 3.32 -8.68
N GLY A 49 -5.99 4.14 -8.79
CA GLY A 49 -7.25 3.77 -9.43
C GLY A 49 -7.59 4.71 -10.58
N LEU A 50 -8.00 4.14 -11.71
CA LEU A 50 -8.48 4.86 -12.89
C LEU A 50 -9.88 4.36 -13.24
N LEU A 51 -10.84 5.28 -13.31
CA LEU A 51 -12.15 5.04 -13.89
C LEU A 51 -12.12 5.52 -15.34
N ASP A 52 -12.36 4.61 -16.27
CA ASP A 52 -12.35 4.88 -17.69
C ASP A 52 -13.77 4.77 -18.27
N TRP A 53 -14.35 5.95 -18.57
CA TRP A 53 -15.65 6.10 -19.22
C TRP A 53 -15.56 6.09 -20.74
N THR A 54 -14.36 6.03 -21.32
CA THR A 54 -14.15 6.11 -22.77
C THR A 54 -14.18 4.74 -23.44
N VAL A 55 -14.07 3.66 -22.66
CA VAL A 55 -14.24 2.30 -23.14
C VAL A 55 -15.72 2.12 -23.49
N ASN A 56 -16.04 2.11 -24.79
CA ASN A 56 -17.37 1.85 -25.32
C ASN A 56 -17.76 0.37 -25.08
N ASN A 57 -18.13 0.04 -23.85
CA ASN A 57 -18.75 -1.23 -23.55
C ASN A 57 -20.21 -1.19 -24.04
N ALA A 58 -20.67 -2.26 -24.68
CA ALA A 58 -22.01 -2.33 -25.27
C ALA A 58 -23.15 -2.14 -24.24
N ASP A 59 -22.85 -2.33 -22.96
CA ASP A 59 -23.75 -2.16 -21.82
C ASP A 59 -23.58 -0.81 -21.08
N GLY A 60 -22.68 0.06 -21.55
CA GLY A 60 -22.35 1.32 -20.88
C GLY A 60 -21.58 1.17 -19.56
N SER A 61 -21.02 0.00 -19.29
CA SER A 61 -20.23 -0.24 -18.07
C SER A 61 -18.93 0.57 -18.07
N VAL A 62 -18.53 1.02 -16.88
CA VAL A 62 -17.28 1.77 -16.66
C VAL A 62 -16.16 0.80 -16.35
N GLU A 63 -15.02 0.92 -17.03
CA GLU A 63 -13.84 0.12 -16.69
C GLU A 63 -13.09 0.74 -15.51
N LEU A 64 -12.88 -0.05 -14.46
CA LEU A 64 -12.02 0.27 -13.34
C LEU A 64 -10.67 -0.44 -13.53
N GLN A 65 -9.59 0.34 -13.61
CA GLN A 65 -8.22 -0.17 -13.60
C GLN A 65 -7.55 0.18 -12.27
N ILE A 66 -6.93 -0.82 -11.64
CA ILE A 66 -6.09 -0.63 -10.45
C ILE A 66 -4.66 -1.00 -10.80
N ALA A 67 -3.72 -0.09 -10.51
CA ALA A 67 -2.29 -0.33 -10.60
C ALA A 67 -1.68 -0.31 -9.20
N ASN A 68 -1.08 -1.42 -8.76
CA ASN A 68 -0.51 -1.55 -7.42
C ASN A 68 1.01 -1.77 -7.46
N VAL A 69 1.75 -1.02 -6.64
CA VAL A 69 3.20 -1.11 -6.43
C VAL A 69 3.43 -1.24 -4.92
N GLY A 70 3.72 -2.45 -4.45
CA GLY A 70 3.98 -2.72 -3.03
C GLY A 70 2.79 -3.38 -2.30
N ASP A 71 2.70 -3.11 -1.00
CA ASP A 71 1.81 -3.78 -0.03
C ASP A 71 0.49 -3.06 0.26
N CYS A 72 0.31 -1.85 -0.27
CA CYS A 72 -0.99 -1.21 -0.43
C CYS A 72 -2.00 -2.17 -1.09
N SER A 73 -3.29 -1.91 -0.86
CA SER A 73 -4.35 -2.71 -1.49
C SER A 73 -5.59 -1.91 -1.79
N ALA A 74 -6.20 -2.25 -2.92
CA ALA A 74 -7.57 -1.90 -3.26
C ALA A 74 -8.51 -3.08 -2.97
N VAL A 75 -9.76 -2.81 -2.59
CA VAL A 75 -10.83 -3.80 -2.47
C VAL A 75 -12.14 -3.20 -2.97
N LEU A 76 -12.81 -3.91 -3.89
CA LEU A 76 -14.13 -3.55 -4.39
C LEU A 76 -15.19 -4.35 -3.62
N PHE A 77 -16.16 -3.63 -3.07
CA PHE A 77 -17.27 -4.16 -2.29
C PHE A 77 -18.57 -4.03 -3.07
N SER A 78 -19.18 -5.17 -3.32
CA SER A 78 -20.48 -5.27 -3.99
C SER A 78 -21.54 -5.74 -3.00
N PHE A 79 -22.71 -5.11 -3.02
CA PHE A 79 -23.85 -5.52 -2.19
C PHE A 79 -25.00 -5.95 -3.08
N THR A 80 -25.55 -7.13 -2.83
CA THR A 80 -26.76 -7.58 -3.50
C THR A 80 -27.97 -6.94 -2.82
N ASP A 81 -28.84 -6.26 -3.59
CA ASP A 81 -30.08 -5.62 -3.12
C ASP A 81 -31.19 -6.61 -2.68
N GLU A 82 -30.90 -7.89 -2.55
CA GLU A 82 -31.93 -8.84 -2.11
C GLU A 82 -32.24 -8.65 -0.62
N PRO A 83 -33.54 -8.66 -0.23
CA PRO A 83 -33.94 -8.55 1.15
C PRO A 83 -33.24 -9.65 1.96
N ILE A 84 -32.70 -9.27 3.11
CA ILE A 84 -32.04 -10.17 4.05
C ILE A 84 -33.10 -11.12 4.61
N VAL A 85 -33.44 -12.17 3.86
CA VAL A 85 -34.12 -13.35 4.39
C VAL A 85 -33.10 -14.03 5.29
N ALA A 86 -33.48 -14.24 6.55
CA ALA A 86 -32.65 -14.82 7.58
C ALA A 86 -31.93 -16.08 7.07
N ASN A 87 -30.62 -16.10 7.28
CA ASN A 87 -29.64 -17.14 6.97
C ASN A 87 -29.07 -17.17 5.54
N SER A 88 -27.84 -16.63 5.45
CA SER A 88 -26.73 -17.05 4.56
C SER A 88 -26.62 -16.43 3.15
N LYS A 89 -26.39 -15.11 3.02
CA LYS A 89 -25.61 -14.58 1.89
C LYS A 89 -24.52 -13.62 2.38
N LYS A 90 -23.27 -13.95 2.02
CA LYS A 90 -22.04 -13.20 2.40
C LYS A 90 -21.83 -12.06 1.39
N PRO A 91 -21.32 -10.88 1.78
CA PRO A 91 -20.95 -9.85 0.82
C PRO A 91 -19.94 -10.40 -0.19
N GLU A 92 -20.15 -10.13 -1.48
CA GLU A 92 -19.20 -10.49 -2.52
C GLU A 92 -18.04 -9.49 -2.46
N VAL A 93 -16.85 -9.99 -2.13
CA VAL A 93 -15.64 -9.17 -2.00
C VAL A 93 -14.72 -9.50 -3.16
N ARG A 94 -14.63 -8.60 -4.13
CA ARG A 94 -13.69 -8.70 -5.24
C ARG A 94 -12.39 -8.03 -4.80
N LYS A 95 -11.44 -8.87 -4.37
CA LYS A 95 -10.10 -8.41 -3.99
C LYS A 95 -9.25 -8.22 -5.22
N PHE A 96 -8.52 -7.11 -5.26
CA PHE A 96 -7.44 -6.93 -6.20
C PHE A 96 -6.24 -7.77 -5.75
N LYS A 97 -5.43 -8.22 -6.71
CA LYS A 97 -4.23 -8.98 -6.36
C LYS A 97 -3.34 -8.10 -5.46
N ARG A 98 -2.99 -8.65 -4.30
CA ARG A 98 -2.08 -8.03 -3.33
C ARG A 98 -0.71 -8.64 -3.52
N HIS A 99 0.33 -7.81 -3.56
CA HIS A 99 1.67 -8.31 -3.31
C HIS A 99 1.84 -8.45 -1.80
N ARG A 100 1.82 -9.68 -1.29
CA ARG A 100 2.29 -9.96 0.08
C ARG A 100 3.77 -10.31 -0.02
N GLY A 101 4.65 -9.31 0.16
CA GLY A 101 6.08 -9.56 0.40
C GLY A 101 6.28 -10.17 1.79
N SER A 102 5.60 -9.63 2.80
CA SER A 102 5.71 -10.05 4.19
C SER A 102 4.77 -11.21 4.53
N LEU A 103 5.35 -12.34 4.93
CA LEU A 103 4.63 -13.38 5.66
C LEU A 103 4.33 -12.78 7.04
N HIS A 104 3.06 -12.74 7.45
CA HIS A 104 2.75 -12.56 8.88
C HIS A 104 3.55 -13.61 9.66
N ARG A 105 4.10 -13.25 10.83
CA ARG A 105 4.78 -14.16 11.77
C ARG A 105 3.97 -15.45 12.00
N SER A 106 4.09 -16.46 11.14
CA SER A 106 3.77 -17.83 11.49
C SER A 106 5.08 -18.42 12.00
N GLY A 107 5.32 -18.24 13.29
CA GLY A 107 6.38 -18.99 13.95
C GLY A 107 6.14 -20.48 13.70
N LYS A 108 7.14 -21.15 13.14
CA LYS A 108 7.23 -22.61 13.12
C LYS A 108 7.08 -23.10 14.56
N ARG A 109 6.01 -23.85 14.86
CA ARG A 109 5.98 -24.73 16.03
C ARG A 109 5.96 -26.17 15.55
N ARG A 110 6.88 -26.94 16.11
CA ARG A 110 6.81 -28.40 16.20
C ARG A 110 5.91 -28.71 17.40
N ASP A 111 4.77 -29.28 17.13
CA ASP A 111 3.90 -29.94 18.09
C ASP A 111 4.56 -31.27 18.49
N LEU A 112 4.62 -31.55 19.79
CA LEU A 112 5.19 -32.78 20.37
C LEU A 112 4.26 -34.01 20.23
N ASN A 113 3.21 -33.94 19.41
CA ASN A 113 2.33 -35.07 19.13
C ASN A 113 2.18 -35.16 17.61
N GLY A 114 2.85 -36.15 17.01
CA GLY A 114 2.98 -36.35 15.57
C GLY A 114 1.66 -36.56 14.84
N GLN A 115 0.92 -35.49 14.61
CA GLN A 115 -0.23 -35.44 13.72
C GLN A 115 0.06 -34.47 12.58
N GLN A 116 0.31 -35.06 11.41
CA GLN A 116 0.55 -34.37 10.17
C GLN A 116 -0.80 -33.89 9.62
N ASP A 117 -1.23 -32.71 10.05
CA ASP A 117 -2.28 -31.99 9.35
C ASP A 117 -1.68 -31.43 8.05
N ASP A 118 -2.25 -31.81 6.90
CA ASP A 118 -2.00 -31.25 5.58
C ASP A 118 -2.39 -29.76 5.53
N LYS A 119 -1.65 -28.92 6.25
CA LYS A 119 -1.65 -27.48 6.04
C LYS A 119 -0.81 -27.26 4.80
N ARG A 120 -1.47 -27.15 3.65
CA ARG A 120 -0.90 -26.44 2.49
C ARG A 120 -0.51 -25.06 2.98
N GLU A 121 0.73 -24.94 3.41
CA GLU A 121 1.42 -23.71 3.72
C GLU A 121 1.10 -22.78 2.54
N LEU A 122 0.42 -21.67 2.83
CA LEU A 122 0.13 -20.65 1.84
C LEU A 122 1.48 -20.11 1.39
N GLN A 123 2.10 -20.78 0.42
CA GLN A 123 3.24 -20.24 -0.28
C GLN A 123 2.77 -18.87 -0.77
N PRO A 124 3.44 -17.77 -0.38
CA PRO A 124 3.13 -16.48 -0.97
C PRO A 124 3.21 -16.70 -2.47
N ARG A 125 2.09 -16.47 -3.18
CA ARG A 125 2.08 -16.41 -4.65
C ARG A 125 2.97 -15.22 -5.01
N ARG A 126 4.28 -15.47 -5.00
CA ARG A 126 5.35 -14.60 -5.43
C ARG A 126 5.17 -14.45 -6.94
N LEU A 127 4.86 -13.25 -7.39
CA LEU A 127 4.80 -12.92 -8.82
C LEU A 127 6.16 -12.51 -9.38
N VAL A 128 7.18 -12.47 -8.51
CA VAL A 128 8.58 -12.43 -8.88
C VAL A 128 9.07 -13.83 -8.59
N ASP A 129 9.31 -14.64 -9.63
CA ASP A 129 10.07 -15.87 -9.43
C ASP A 129 11.51 -15.42 -9.21
N PRO A 130 12.00 -15.38 -7.95
CA PRO A 130 13.29 -14.78 -7.65
C PRO A 130 14.40 -15.52 -8.41
N HIS A 131 14.16 -16.77 -8.78
CA HIS A 131 15.09 -17.61 -9.52
C HIS A 131 15.23 -17.21 -11.00
N ASN A 132 14.19 -16.65 -11.61
CA ASN A 132 14.27 -16.20 -13.01
C ASN A 132 14.86 -14.80 -13.16
N GLU A 133 14.64 -13.91 -12.19
CA GLU A 133 15.16 -12.54 -12.23
C GLU A 133 16.59 -12.45 -11.66
N HIS A 134 16.92 -13.32 -10.70
CA HIS A 134 18.23 -13.36 -10.03
C HIS A 134 18.81 -14.79 -10.01
N PRO A 135 19.25 -15.33 -11.15
CA PRO A 135 19.77 -16.70 -11.25
C PRO A 135 21.06 -16.92 -10.46
N ASP A 136 21.85 -15.85 -10.25
CA ASP A 136 23.12 -15.89 -9.53
C ASP A 136 22.94 -15.78 -7.99
N ASP A 137 21.75 -15.38 -7.53
CA ASP A 137 21.43 -15.28 -6.11
C ASP A 137 20.77 -16.56 -5.58
N LYS A 138 21.05 -16.90 -4.32
CA LYS A 138 20.34 -17.97 -3.66
C LYS A 138 18.91 -17.51 -3.31
N PRO A 139 17.86 -18.30 -3.59
CA PRO A 139 16.48 -17.92 -3.27
C PRO A 139 16.22 -17.58 -1.80
N GLU A 140 16.98 -18.18 -0.88
CA GLU A 140 16.94 -17.94 0.56
C GLU A 140 17.56 -16.61 0.99
N ASP A 141 18.46 -16.05 0.19
CA ASP A 141 19.09 -14.76 0.45
C ASP A 141 18.20 -13.60 0.00
N LEU A 142 17.43 -13.81 -1.07
CA LEU A 142 16.53 -12.82 -1.67
C LEU A 142 15.38 -12.43 -0.74
N ILE A 143 14.77 -13.39 -0.06
CA ILE A 143 13.63 -13.17 0.84
C ILE A 143 13.89 -13.87 2.17
N ARG A 144 14.25 -13.09 3.19
CA ARG A 144 14.63 -13.59 4.53
C ARG A 144 14.04 -12.72 5.64
N ASN A 145 14.36 -13.02 6.91
CA ASN A 145 13.88 -12.26 8.07
C ASN A 145 12.36 -12.02 8.12
N GLY A 146 11.57 -13.07 7.88
CA GLY A 146 10.10 -12.97 7.91
C GLY A 146 9.47 -12.45 6.61
N GLY A 147 10.12 -12.67 5.47
CA GLY A 147 9.56 -12.29 4.16
C GLY A 147 10.06 -10.94 3.64
N ARG A 148 11.14 -10.41 4.19
CA ARG A 148 11.72 -9.13 3.76
C ARG A 148 12.72 -9.35 2.63
N LEU A 149 12.67 -8.48 1.61
CA LEU A 149 13.64 -8.39 0.54
C LEU A 149 15.03 -8.11 1.13
N LEU A 150 15.99 -8.99 0.81
CA LEU A 150 17.34 -9.03 1.37
C LEU A 150 17.34 -8.96 2.91
N GLY A 151 16.26 -9.40 3.55
CA GLY A 151 16.10 -9.36 5.01
C GLY A 151 15.85 -8.00 5.62
N GLU A 152 15.74 -6.95 4.82
CA GLU A 152 15.64 -5.55 5.26
C GLU A 152 14.26 -4.97 4.90
N LEU A 153 13.93 -4.93 3.61
CA LEU A 153 12.77 -4.20 3.09
C LEU A 153 11.51 -5.07 3.07
N ALA A 154 10.40 -4.58 3.63
CA ALA A 154 9.13 -5.33 3.64
C ALA A 154 8.47 -5.46 2.25
N PRO A 155 8.37 -4.37 1.45
CA PRO A 155 7.89 -4.48 0.08
C PRO A 155 8.96 -5.00 -0.86
N THR A 156 8.53 -5.79 -1.84
CA THR A 156 9.34 -6.25 -2.98
C THR A 156 9.12 -5.39 -4.23
N ARG A 157 8.28 -4.35 -4.13
CA ARG A 157 8.06 -3.33 -5.17
C ARG A 157 7.82 -1.99 -4.52
N ALA A 158 8.56 -0.97 -4.92
CA ALA A 158 8.39 0.40 -4.46
C ALA A 158 9.03 1.40 -5.44
N PHE A 159 8.62 2.65 -5.34
CA PHE A 159 9.31 3.80 -5.92
C PHE A 159 10.50 4.19 -5.05
N GLY A 160 11.54 4.80 -5.65
CA GLY A 160 12.73 5.22 -4.92
C GLY A 160 13.53 4.02 -4.39
N ASP A 161 13.96 4.05 -3.12
CA ASP A 161 14.73 2.96 -2.48
C ASP A 161 15.93 2.53 -3.34
N VAL A 162 16.66 3.51 -3.88
CA VAL A 162 17.69 3.29 -4.92
C VAL A 162 18.80 2.32 -4.50
N ARG A 163 19.01 2.15 -3.20
CA ARG A 163 19.92 1.16 -2.62
C ARG A 163 19.61 -0.27 -3.05
N TYR A 164 18.38 -0.58 -3.43
CA TYR A 164 17.97 -1.91 -3.90
C TYR A 164 17.89 -1.99 -5.43
N LYS A 165 18.21 -0.90 -6.15
CA LYS A 165 18.03 -0.78 -7.59
C LYS A 165 19.34 -0.57 -8.35
N TRP A 166 20.21 0.27 -7.83
CA TRP A 166 21.38 0.71 -8.58
C TRP A 166 22.51 -0.33 -8.56
N PRO A 167 23.36 -0.33 -9.59
CA PRO A 167 24.62 -1.06 -9.56
C PRO A 167 25.49 -0.69 -8.34
N ALA A 168 26.23 -1.67 -7.82
CA ALA A 168 27.09 -1.48 -6.66
C ALA A 168 28.16 -0.39 -6.85
N ASP A 169 28.78 -0.34 -8.03
CA ASP A 169 29.80 0.66 -8.37
C ASP A 169 29.24 2.09 -8.33
N ARG A 170 27.99 2.27 -8.74
CA ARG A 170 27.30 3.56 -8.71
C ARG A 170 26.99 4.00 -7.27
N LEU A 171 26.53 3.09 -6.42
CA LEU A 171 26.31 3.38 -5.00
C LEU A 171 27.62 3.71 -4.29
N GLN A 172 28.70 2.99 -4.61
CA GLN A 172 30.03 3.24 -4.08
C GLN A 172 30.56 4.62 -4.51
N LYS A 173 30.53 4.94 -5.81
CA LYS A 173 30.95 6.26 -6.33
C LYS A 173 30.16 7.41 -5.71
N LEU A 174 28.85 7.24 -5.54
CA LEU A 174 28.04 8.23 -4.83
C LEU A 174 28.54 8.38 -3.39
N THR A 175 28.73 7.30 -2.65
CA THR A 175 29.24 7.34 -1.26
C THR A 175 30.60 8.04 -1.14
N GLU A 176 31.53 7.74 -2.05
CA GLU A 176 32.84 8.39 -2.13
C GLU A 176 32.71 9.89 -2.38
N HIS A 177 31.88 10.28 -3.35
CA HIS A 177 31.62 11.69 -3.67
C HIS A 177 31.01 12.45 -2.49
N LEU A 178 30.05 11.86 -1.78
CA LEU A 178 29.43 12.48 -0.60
C LEU A 178 30.42 12.58 0.56
N SER A 179 31.28 11.58 0.77
CA SER A 179 32.30 11.58 1.82
C SER A 179 33.34 12.69 1.66
N GLN A 180 33.68 13.06 0.42
CA GLN A 180 34.64 14.13 0.13
C GLN A 180 34.09 15.55 0.44
N GLY A 181 32.76 15.71 0.50
CA GLY A 181 32.10 17.01 0.67
C GLY A 181 32.09 17.59 2.10
N GLY A 182 32.64 16.88 3.10
CA GLY A 182 32.90 17.38 4.47
C GLY A 182 31.69 17.86 5.30
N LYS A 183 30.47 17.83 4.76
CA LYS A 183 29.23 18.35 5.39
C LYS A 183 28.12 17.29 5.47
N PHE A 184 28.46 16.01 5.48
CA PHE A 184 27.45 14.95 5.54
C PHE A 184 27.10 14.58 6.97
N ASN A 185 25.79 14.58 7.23
CA ASN A 185 25.23 13.99 8.45
C ASN A 185 25.51 12.48 8.42
N SER A 186 26.03 11.93 9.52
CA SER A 186 26.36 10.49 9.66
C SER A 186 25.22 9.56 9.22
N ASP A 187 23.98 10.01 9.39
CA ASP A 187 22.76 9.24 9.12
C ASP A 187 22.54 8.96 7.62
N LEU A 188 22.86 9.91 6.74
CA LEU A 188 22.73 9.71 5.29
C LEU A 188 23.89 8.88 4.73
N LEU A 189 25.07 9.01 5.34
CA LEU A 189 26.25 8.25 4.95
C LEU A 189 26.05 6.76 5.28
N GLY A 190 25.60 6.44 6.51
CA GLY A 190 25.31 5.06 6.90
C GLY A 190 24.22 4.38 6.05
N ALA A 191 23.29 5.16 5.49
CA ALA A 191 22.27 4.64 4.57
C ALA A 191 22.85 4.17 3.22
N PHE A 192 23.95 4.74 2.73
CA PHE A 192 24.64 4.24 1.53
C PHE A 192 25.79 3.27 1.83
N GLU A 193 26.44 3.40 2.99
CA GLU A 193 27.70 2.70 3.29
C GLU A 193 27.55 1.17 3.41
N ALA A 194 26.39 0.67 3.83
CA ALA A 194 26.15 -0.77 3.98
C ALA A 194 25.31 -1.34 2.83
N LEU A 195 25.90 -1.61 1.66
CA LEU A 195 25.20 -2.37 0.61
C LEU A 195 24.43 -3.57 1.21
N PRO A 196 23.14 -3.78 0.85
CA PRO A 196 22.37 -4.91 1.35
C PRO A 196 23.13 -6.21 1.07
N SER A 197 23.14 -7.16 1.99
CA SER A 197 23.92 -8.39 1.82
C SER A 197 23.02 -9.61 1.61
N PRO A 198 23.28 -10.45 0.59
CA PRO A 198 24.24 -10.26 -0.51
C PRO A 198 23.72 -9.25 -1.57
N TYR A 199 24.65 -8.63 -2.33
CA TYR A 199 24.35 -7.69 -3.43
C TYR A 199 25.01 -8.13 -4.75
N ILE A 200 24.58 -9.28 -5.26
CA ILE A 200 25.15 -9.97 -6.42
C ILE A 200 24.55 -9.45 -7.74
N SER A 201 23.23 -9.38 -7.88
CA SER A 201 22.55 -9.07 -9.15
C SER A 201 21.44 -7.99 -9.03
N PRO A 202 21.74 -6.76 -8.58
CA PRO A 202 20.76 -5.67 -8.64
C PRO A 202 20.27 -5.42 -10.08
N PRO A 203 19.03 -4.93 -10.29
CA PRO A 203 18.08 -4.41 -9.30
C PRO A 203 17.23 -5.49 -8.61
N TYR A 204 17.19 -5.47 -7.28
CA TYR A 204 16.35 -6.36 -6.45
C TYR A 204 14.93 -5.80 -6.20
N LEU A 205 14.75 -4.50 -6.39
CA LEU A 205 13.49 -3.81 -6.20
C LEU A 205 12.99 -3.24 -7.52
N ILE A 206 11.74 -3.52 -7.88
CA ILE A 206 11.14 -3.04 -9.12
C ILE A 206 9.94 -2.13 -8.85
N THR A 207 9.67 -1.22 -9.78
CA THR A 207 8.51 -0.31 -9.70
C THR A 207 7.41 -0.69 -10.69
N LYS A 208 7.57 -1.83 -11.38
CA LYS A 208 6.55 -2.34 -12.31
C LYS A 208 5.26 -2.63 -11.54
N PRO A 209 4.14 -1.93 -11.83
CA PRO A 209 2.89 -2.15 -11.14
C PRO A 209 2.30 -3.51 -11.52
N GLU A 210 1.51 -4.07 -10.62
CA GLU A 210 0.51 -5.07 -11.01
C GLU A 210 -0.78 -4.34 -11.41
N VAL A 211 -1.19 -4.50 -12.66
CA VAL A 211 -2.41 -3.88 -13.20
C VAL A 211 -3.52 -4.92 -13.25
N SER A 212 -4.68 -4.58 -12.67
CA SER A 212 -5.89 -5.38 -12.74
C SER A 212 -7.04 -4.52 -13.28
N LYS A 213 -7.85 -5.09 -14.18
CA LYS A 213 -8.97 -4.42 -14.82
C LYS A 213 -10.29 -5.11 -14.51
N PHE A 214 -11.34 -4.33 -14.28
CA PHE A 214 -12.66 -4.81 -13.93
C PHE A 214 -13.73 -3.93 -14.55
N LEU A 215 -14.80 -4.52 -15.05
CA LEU A 215 -16.01 -3.78 -15.35
C LEU A 215 -16.80 -3.57 -14.05
N LEU A 216 -17.17 -2.31 -13.79
CA LEU A 216 -18.05 -1.96 -12.69
C LEU A 216 -19.45 -2.49 -12.96
N LYS A 217 -20.04 -3.11 -11.94
CA LYS A 217 -21.40 -3.65 -11.94
C LYS A 217 -22.34 -2.69 -11.19
N PRO A 218 -23.66 -2.72 -11.47
CA PRO A 218 -24.63 -1.91 -10.74
C PRO A 218 -24.62 -2.12 -9.22
N ASN A 219 -24.22 -3.32 -8.76
CA ASN A 219 -24.17 -3.68 -7.36
C ASN A 219 -22.83 -3.34 -6.66
N ASP A 220 -21.84 -2.83 -7.40
CA ASP A 220 -20.59 -2.33 -6.82
C ASP A 220 -20.87 -0.99 -6.12
N ARG A 221 -20.51 -0.88 -4.84
CA ARG A 221 -20.87 0.29 -4.00
C ARG A 221 -19.68 1.01 -3.42
N TYR A 222 -18.67 0.29 -2.93
CA TYR A 222 -17.47 0.91 -2.37
C TYR A 222 -16.22 0.35 -3.01
N LEU A 223 -15.32 1.23 -3.44
CA LEU A 223 -13.92 0.91 -3.68
C LEU A 223 -13.09 1.51 -2.55
N VAL A 224 -12.38 0.67 -1.80
CA VAL A 224 -11.48 1.11 -0.73
C VAL A 224 -10.04 0.89 -1.17
N LEU A 225 -9.28 1.97 -1.30
CA LEU A 225 -7.84 1.95 -1.46
C LEU A 225 -7.23 2.28 -0.10
N ALA A 226 -6.30 1.47 0.39
CA ALA A 226 -5.64 1.77 1.66
C ALA A 226 -4.24 1.16 1.76
N THR A 227 -3.44 1.75 2.64
CA THR A 227 -2.16 1.19 3.10
C THR A 227 -2.38 -0.12 3.87
N ASP A 228 -1.32 -0.91 4.00
CA ASP A 228 -1.29 -2.12 4.82
C ASP A 228 -1.67 -1.85 6.28
N GLY A 229 -1.37 -0.67 6.83
CA GLY A 229 -1.84 -0.26 8.16
C GLY A 229 -3.35 -0.44 8.38
N LEU A 230 -4.20 -0.28 7.35
CA LEU A 230 -5.62 -0.64 7.45
C LEU A 230 -5.82 -2.16 7.31
N TRP A 231 -5.20 -2.78 6.32
CA TRP A 231 -5.48 -4.17 5.95
C TRP A 231 -4.84 -5.21 6.87
N ASP A 232 -3.93 -4.79 7.74
CA ASP A 232 -3.32 -5.57 8.80
C ASP A 232 -4.14 -5.52 10.10
N THR A 233 -5.12 -4.62 10.17
CA THR A 233 -6.08 -4.53 11.29
C THR A 233 -7.48 -5.01 10.89
N LEU A 234 -7.90 -4.79 9.64
CA LEU A 234 -9.20 -5.18 9.12
C LEU A 234 -9.11 -6.25 8.02
N THR A 235 -9.81 -7.36 8.23
CA THR A 235 -10.06 -8.27 7.11
C THR A 235 -11.04 -7.61 6.12
N PRO A 236 -10.93 -7.88 4.81
CA PRO A 236 -11.91 -7.38 3.84
C PRO A 236 -13.35 -7.81 4.16
N LYS A 237 -13.56 -8.98 4.77
CA LYS A 237 -14.90 -9.41 5.21
C LYS A 237 -15.46 -8.54 6.32
N LEU A 238 -14.61 -8.17 7.29
CA LEU A 238 -15.00 -7.28 8.38
C LEU A 238 -15.25 -5.86 7.88
N ALA A 239 -14.39 -5.35 6.99
CA ALA A 239 -14.61 -4.07 6.31
C ALA A 239 -15.95 -4.06 5.56
N ALA A 240 -16.29 -5.12 4.80
CA ALA A 240 -17.58 -5.24 4.13
C ALA A 240 -18.77 -5.19 5.12
N SER A 241 -18.66 -5.88 6.25
CA SER A 241 -19.68 -5.86 7.31
C SER A 241 -19.83 -4.50 7.99
N ILE A 242 -18.74 -3.74 8.12
CA ILE A 242 -18.78 -2.37 8.65
C ILE A 242 -19.45 -1.45 7.63
N LEU A 243 -19.02 -1.51 6.37
CA LEU A 243 -19.55 -0.69 5.28
C LEU A 243 -21.04 -0.95 5.03
N SER A 244 -21.51 -2.20 5.18
CA SER A 244 -22.93 -2.55 5.00
C SER A 244 -23.86 -1.98 6.08
N ARG A 245 -23.31 -1.48 7.19
CA ARG A 245 -24.06 -0.95 8.35
C ARG A 245 -23.84 0.56 8.56
N ILE A 246 -23.19 1.23 7.60
CA ILE A 246 -22.99 2.66 7.64
C ILE A 246 -24.35 3.37 7.61
N GLN A 247 -24.52 4.30 8.55
CA GLN A 247 -25.71 5.14 8.62
C GLN A 247 -25.57 6.35 7.68
N PRO A 248 -26.68 6.91 7.16
CA PRO A 248 -26.66 8.17 6.43
C PRO A 248 -25.91 9.27 7.19
N GLY A 249 -25.05 10.01 6.49
CA GLY A 249 -24.22 11.08 7.08
C GLY A 249 -22.91 10.63 7.74
N GLN A 250 -22.64 9.32 7.85
CA GLN A 250 -21.34 8.83 8.29
C GLN A 250 -20.34 8.76 7.13
N CYS A 251 -19.12 9.24 7.35
CA CYS A 251 -18.03 9.07 6.39
C CYS A 251 -17.49 7.62 6.43
N PRO A 252 -17.55 6.86 5.32
CA PRO A 252 -17.06 5.48 5.29
C PRO A 252 -15.57 5.34 5.66
N ALA A 253 -14.74 6.28 5.20
CA ALA A 253 -13.30 6.28 5.50
C ALA A 253 -13.05 6.43 7.01
N THR A 254 -13.70 7.42 7.65
CA THR A 254 -13.59 7.62 9.10
C THR A 254 -14.12 6.42 9.88
N ARG A 255 -15.21 5.78 9.41
CA ARG A 255 -15.78 4.61 10.07
C ARG A 255 -14.85 3.41 10.04
N LEU A 256 -14.19 3.16 8.89
CA LEU A 256 -13.18 2.10 8.75
C LEU A 256 -11.92 2.40 9.59
N MET A 257 -11.43 3.63 9.59
CA MET A 257 -10.30 4.03 10.43
C MET A 257 -10.59 3.84 11.92
N ARG A 258 -11.79 4.26 12.38
CA ARG A 258 -12.21 4.04 13.77
C ARG A 258 -12.28 2.55 14.10
N ALA A 259 -12.79 1.72 13.20
CA ALA A 259 -12.83 0.27 13.41
C ALA A 259 -11.43 -0.31 13.56
N ALA A 260 -10.51 0.06 12.66
CA ALA A 260 -9.12 -0.37 12.67
C ALA A 260 -8.41 -0.06 14.01
N LEU A 261 -8.70 1.11 14.59
CA LEU A 261 -8.16 1.51 15.90
C LEU A 261 -8.92 0.91 17.09
N SER A 262 -10.11 0.34 16.89
CA SER A 262 -10.94 -0.21 17.97
C SER A 262 -10.87 -1.73 18.04
N ILE A 263 -10.29 -2.41 17.04
CA ILE A 263 -10.22 -3.87 17.02
C ILE A 263 -8.90 -4.33 17.64
N PRO A 264 -8.92 -5.14 18.71
CA PRO A 264 -7.71 -5.68 19.29
C PRO A 264 -7.07 -6.66 18.30
N ILE A 265 -5.82 -6.38 17.94
CA ILE A 265 -4.98 -7.33 17.21
C ILE A 265 -4.56 -8.41 18.20
N SER A 266 -4.75 -9.69 17.86
CA SER A 266 -4.28 -10.77 18.73
C SER A 266 -2.76 -10.71 18.88
N SER A 267 -2.23 -11.19 20.01
CA SER A 267 -0.79 -11.27 20.27
C SER A 267 -0.01 -12.07 19.21
N GLU A 268 -0.71 -12.90 18.45
CA GLU A 268 -0.18 -13.70 17.34
C GLU A 268 -0.20 -12.96 15.98
N GLY A 269 -0.70 -11.72 15.94
CA GLY A 269 -0.87 -10.96 14.69
C GLY A 269 -1.99 -11.50 13.79
N THR A 270 -2.80 -12.42 14.31
CA THR A 270 -3.88 -13.07 13.56
C THR A 270 -5.13 -12.21 13.63
N LEU A 271 -5.66 -11.83 12.47
CA LEU A 271 -6.93 -11.12 12.36
C LEU A 271 -8.08 -12.02 12.82
N ASN A 272 -8.76 -11.64 13.90
CA ASN A 272 -9.96 -12.33 14.35
C ASN A 272 -11.20 -11.73 13.64
N PRO A 273 -11.89 -12.49 12.76
CA PRO A 273 -13.07 -11.99 12.05
C PRO A 273 -14.26 -11.68 12.95
N GLN A 274 -14.23 -12.17 14.20
CA GLN A 274 -15.26 -11.98 15.23
C GLN A 274 -14.83 -10.99 16.32
N ALA A 275 -13.70 -10.28 16.13
CA ALA A 275 -13.28 -9.28 17.09
C ALA A 275 -14.34 -8.18 17.23
N LYS A 276 -14.65 -7.83 18.48
CA LYS A 276 -15.55 -6.72 18.80
C LYS A 276 -14.75 -5.43 18.90
N GLU A 277 -15.37 -4.33 18.48
CA GLU A 277 -14.80 -3.00 18.65
C GLU A 277 -14.77 -2.62 20.15
N ASP A 278 -13.60 -2.22 20.64
CA ASP A 278 -13.39 -1.59 21.94
C ASP A 278 -13.10 -0.09 21.74
N PRO A 279 -14.06 0.80 22.05
CA PRO A 279 -13.87 2.24 21.93
C PRO A 279 -12.74 2.80 22.80
N ARG A 280 -12.39 2.13 23.91
CA ARG A 280 -11.30 2.57 24.80
C ARG A 280 -9.94 2.42 24.13
N LEU A 281 -9.78 1.37 23.32
CA LEU A 281 -8.55 1.12 22.56
C LEU A 281 -8.27 2.25 21.58
N ALA A 282 -9.27 2.69 20.81
CA ALA A 282 -9.07 3.78 19.86
C ALA A 282 -8.65 5.08 20.55
N SER A 283 -9.28 5.43 21.67
CA SER A 283 -8.89 6.60 22.46
C SER A 283 -7.45 6.48 22.99
N ALA A 284 -7.08 5.32 23.52
CA ALA A 284 -5.73 5.06 24.00
C ALA A 284 -4.69 5.19 22.87
N LEU A 285 -4.93 4.58 21.70
CA LEU A 285 -4.02 4.64 20.56
C LEU A 285 -3.86 6.05 19.97
N LEU A 286 -4.94 6.84 19.98
CA LEU A 286 -4.91 8.24 19.52
C LEU A 286 -4.23 9.17 20.52
N SER A 287 -4.19 8.80 21.81
CA SER A 287 -3.58 9.59 22.88
C SER A 287 -2.10 9.28 23.09
N LEU A 288 -1.51 8.38 22.30
CA LEU A 288 -0.09 8.03 22.40
C LEU A 288 0.80 9.23 22.04
N PRO A 289 1.91 9.45 22.77
CA PRO A 289 2.84 10.53 22.46
C PRO A 289 3.55 10.28 21.12
N PRO A 290 4.11 11.35 20.50
CA PRO A 290 4.95 11.22 19.31
C PRO A 290 6.04 10.17 19.51
N GLY A 291 6.25 9.31 18.51
CA GLY A 291 7.21 8.20 18.54
C GLY A 291 6.69 6.90 19.15
N ALA A 292 5.73 6.93 20.09
CA ALA A 292 5.18 5.71 20.68
C ALA A 292 4.12 5.05 19.79
N ALA A 293 3.39 5.82 18.98
CA ALA A 293 2.30 5.32 18.13
C ALA A 293 2.73 4.16 17.20
N ARG A 294 3.94 4.26 16.62
CA ARG A 294 4.51 3.26 15.69
C ARG A 294 4.78 1.89 16.35
N LEU A 295 4.84 1.81 17.68
CA LEU A 295 4.97 0.53 18.38
C LEU A 295 3.65 -0.27 18.40
N TYR A 296 2.52 0.40 18.22
CA TYR A 296 1.19 -0.20 18.35
C TYR A 296 0.41 -0.25 17.04
N ARG A 297 0.68 0.67 16.12
CA ARG A 297 0.01 0.73 14.82
C ARG A 297 0.93 1.29 13.75
N ASP A 298 0.64 0.94 12.51
CA ASP A 298 1.21 1.63 11.36
C ASP A 298 0.40 2.88 11.00
N ASP A 299 0.90 3.64 10.03
CA ASP A 299 0.18 4.74 9.42
C ASP A 299 -0.98 4.20 8.57
N ILE A 300 -2.18 4.67 8.92
CA ILE A 300 -3.42 4.27 8.24
C ILE A 300 -3.81 5.40 7.30
N THR A 301 -3.67 5.16 6.00
CA THR A 301 -4.20 6.04 4.96
C THR A 301 -5.19 5.25 4.12
N LEU A 302 -6.38 5.80 3.90
CA LEU A 302 -7.40 5.18 3.06
C LEU A 302 -8.22 6.22 2.28
N ILE A 303 -8.67 5.80 1.10
CA ILE A 303 -9.63 6.49 0.25
C ILE A 303 -10.80 5.54 0.04
N VAL A 304 -12.03 6.04 0.24
CA VAL A 304 -13.24 5.31 -0.10
C VAL A 304 -13.96 6.06 -1.22
N VAL A 305 -14.11 5.39 -2.36
CA VAL A 305 -14.95 5.86 -3.47
C VAL A 305 -16.29 5.15 -3.33
N GLU A 306 -17.36 5.94 -3.22
CA GLU A 306 -18.74 5.43 -3.23
C GLU A 306 -19.33 5.55 -4.63
N PHE A 307 -19.88 4.46 -5.14
CA PHE A 307 -20.58 4.39 -6.41
C PHE A 307 -22.08 4.39 -6.19
N ASN A 308 -22.84 4.84 -7.20
CA ASN A 308 -24.30 4.77 -7.25
C ASN A 308 -25.00 5.41 -6.02
N VAL A 309 -24.49 6.55 -5.55
CA VAL A 309 -25.15 7.34 -4.48
C VAL A 309 -26.49 7.86 -5.02
N PRO A 310 -27.64 7.52 -4.40
CA PRO A 310 -28.92 8.08 -4.78
C PRO A 310 -28.87 9.61 -4.69
N ALA A 311 -29.44 10.30 -5.68
CA ALA A 311 -29.52 11.76 -5.63
C ALA A 311 -30.20 12.22 -4.33
N PRO A 312 -29.73 13.29 -3.67
CA PRO A 312 -30.39 13.79 -2.47
C PRO A 312 -31.84 14.13 -2.79
N ASN A 313 -32.77 13.60 -2.00
CA ASN A 313 -34.19 13.92 -2.11
C ASN A 313 -34.38 15.41 -1.84
N ASN A 314 -34.82 16.17 -2.86
CA ASN A 314 -35.14 17.61 -2.76
C ASN A 314 -36.31 17.94 -1.81
N ASN A 315 -36.81 16.97 -1.03
CA ASN A 315 -37.91 17.14 -0.09
C ASN A 315 -37.45 17.24 1.37
N ASP A 316 -36.14 17.32 1.62
CA ASP A 316 -35.61 17.57 2.96
C ASP A 316 -35.47 19.10 3.20
N PRO A 317 -36.32 19.71 4.04
CA PRO A 317 -36.33 21.17 4.26
C PRO A 317 -35.08 21.70 4.97
N SER A 318 -34.14 20.82 5.33
CA SER A 318 -32.82 21.16 5.87
C SER A 318 -31.73 21.36 4.80
N SER A 319 -32.01 21.07 3.53
CA SER A 319 -31.06 21.25 2.44
C SER A 319 -31.23 22.61 1.76
N THR A 320 -30.32 23.54 2.06
CA THR A 320 -30.22 24.80 1.30
C THR A 320 -29.80 24.48 -0.13
N SER A 321 -30.70 24.76 -1.07
CA SER A 321 -30.50 24.62 -2.51
C SER A 321 -29.29 25.45 -2.98
N VAL A 322 -28.29 24.79 -3.57
CA VAL A 322 -27.29 25.45 -4.41
C VAL A 322 -27.77 25.32 -5.86
N PRO A 323 -27.82 26.40 -6.66
CA PRO A 323 -28.32 26.31 -8.03
C PRO A 323 -27.34 25.54 -8.91
N SER A 324 -27.93 24.79 -9.84
CA SER A 324 -27.29 24.01 -10.88
C SER A 324 -26.55 24.88 -11.89
N THR A 325 -25.22 24.86 -11.86
CA THR A 325 -24.39 25.16 -13.04
C THR A 325 -23.02 24.47 -12.93
N SER A 326 -22.68 23.70 -13.99
CA SER A 326 -21.35 23.15 -14.32
C SER A 326 -20.62 22.35 -13.23
N GLN A 327 -20.46 21.05 -13.51
CA GLN A 327 -19.67 20.07 -12.78
C GLN A 327 -18.35 20.62 -12.23
N ASN A 328 -18.27 20.73 -10.90
CA ASN A 328 -17.03 20.68 -10.16
C ASN A 328 -17.21 19.59 -9.10
N TYR A 329 -16.41 18.52 -9.20
CA TYR A 329 -16.35 17.48 -8.19
C TYR A 329 -15.85 18.09 -6.87
N THR A 330 -16.76 18.27 -5.91
CA THR A 330 -16.41 18.77 -4.59
C THR A 330 -15.79 17.63 -3.78
N SER A 331 -14.46 17.59 -3.67
CA SER A 331 -13.78 16.84 -2.62
C SER A 331 -14.21 17.39 -1.26
N GLN A 332 -15.13 16.71 -0.58
CA GLN A 332 -15.53 17.04 0.79
C GLN A 332 -14.35 16.74 1.73
N LYS A 333 -13.61 17.78 2.12
CA LYS A 333 -12.73 17.71 3.30
C LYS A 333 -13.61 17.60 4.55
N CYS A 334 -13.57 16.45 5.22
CA CYS A 334 -14.16 16.32 6.56
C CYS A 334 -13.49 17.33 7.50
N ARG A 335 -14.26 18.28 8.02
CA ARG A 335 -13.80 19.15 9.12
C ARG A 335 -13.77 18.34 10.41
N PRO A 336 -12.76 18.48 11.27
CA PRO A 336 -12.81 17.91 12.61
C PRO A 336 -13.92 18.61 13.41
N SER A 337 -14.78 17.83 14.05
CA SER A 337 -15.72 18.33 15.04
C SER A 337 -14.94 18.82 16.26
N SER A 338 -14.99 20.12 16.52
CA SER A 338 -14.51 20.73 17.76
C SER A 338 -15.32 20.21 18.94
N SER A 339 -14.64 19.62 19.92
CA SER A 339 -15.10 19.51 21.30
C SER A 339 -14.36 20.51 22.16
#